data_AF-A0A1J3DBS9-F1
#
_entry.id   AF-A0A1J3DBS9-F1
#
_cell.length_a   1.000
_cell.length_b   1.000
_cell.length_c   1.000
_cell.angle_alpha   90.00
_cell.angle_beta   90.00
_cell.angle_gamma   90.00
#
_symmetry.space_group_name_H-M   'P 1'
#
loop_
_entity.id
_entity.type
_entity.pdbx_description
1 polymer ?
#
loop_
_entity_poly.entity_id
_entity_poly.type
_entity_poly.pdbx_seq_one_letter_code
_entity_poly.pdbx_strand_id
1 'polypeptide(L)'
;GEALYPRSSFAINCKGDVCKGDTVLFTQKVHHNHKYEKMKGSGKIMGTRTVAGQVVKESYGTAKQQHTFTIQVLWCEGVQKLPPLYPLLVKGRNLYRLMTLRQRWANEQDRVKILSEKHSRGAAARKIMRERKIKSGYVLKDGRLQKPCQVKTRKNALPNQNPSQGHKNPTMNPPFHSYNSHTYAPPPPPPRAPRPYMLPFNVPYSYHPRPNIHPSHAYAYSI
;
A
#
# COMPACT_ATOMS: atom_id res chain seq x y z
N GLY A 1 -2.49 -20.90 -21.17
CA GLY A 1 -3.07 -19.79 -20.39
C GLY A 1 -3.84 -18.85 -21.30
N GLU A 2 -3.13 -18.09 -22.14
CA GLU A 2 -3.74 -17.09 -23.03
C GLU A 2 -4.68 -17.67 -24.08
N ALA A 3 -4.47 -18.92 -24.53
CA ALA A 3 -5.42 -19.61 -25.42
C ALA A 3 -6.82 -19.81 -24.79
N LEU A 4 -6.89 -20.06 -23.47
CA LEU A 4 -8.16 -20.24 -22.76
C LEU A 4 -8.75 -18.91 -22.27
N TYR A 5 -7.88 -17.94 -21.99
CA TYR A 5 -8.26 -16.62 -21.49
C TYR A 5 -7.59 -15.55 -22.35
N PRO A 6 -8.01 -15.37 -23.61
CA PRO A 6 -7.37 -14.44 -24.53
C PRO A 6 -7.63 -13.00 -24.10
N ARG A 7 -6.69 -12.10 -24.38
CA ARG A 7 -6.81 -10.66 -24.03
C ARG A 7 -8.11 -10.03 -24.55
N SER A 8 -8.55 -10.41 -25.74
CA SER A 8 -9.78 -9.91 -26.37
C SER A 8 -11.05 -10.23 -25.57
N SER A 9 -11.06 -11.29 -24.75
CA SER A 9 -12.21 -11.63 -23.91
C SER A 9 -12.42 -10.67 -22.73
N PHE A 10 -11.39 -9.89 -22.37
CA PHE A 10 -11.46 -8.90 -21.30
C PHE A 10 -11.94 -7.55 -21.84
N ALA A 11 -13.24 -7.44 -22.12
CA ALA A 11 -13.81 -6.28 -22.80
C ALA A 11 -14.38 -5.20 -21.85
N ILE A 12 -14.58 -5.51 -20.56
CA ILE A 12 -15.33 -4.63 -19.65
C ILE A 12 -14.38 -3.96 -18.67
N ASN A 13 -14.35 -2.63 -18.64
CA ASN A 13 -13.63 -1.87 -17.61
C ASN A 13 -14.32 -2.04 -16.24
N CYS A 14 -13.55 -2.43 -15.23
CA CYS A 14 -14.05 -2.64 -13.87
C CYS A 14 -13.17 -1.95 -12.82
N LYS A 15 -12.47 -0.88 -13.19
CA LYS A 15 -11.66 -0.09 -12.26
C LYS A 15 -12.51 0.41 -11.08
N GLY A 16 -12.14 0.01 -9.86
CA GLY A 16 -12.89 0.30 -8.63
C GLY A 16 -13.93 -0.76 -8.25
N ASP A 17 -14.42 -1.51 -9.24
CA ASP A 17 -15.57 -2.41 -9.10
C ASP A 17 -15.22 -3.89 -9.22
N VAL A 18 -13.94 -4.24 -9.20
CA VAL A 18 -13.51 -5.65 -9.10
C VAL A 18 -14.08 -6.27 -7.84
N CYS A 19 -14.70 -7.45 -7.96
CA CYS A 19 -15.24 -8.23 -6.85
C CYS A 19 -14.80 -9.69 -6.91
N LYS A 20 -15.09 -10.46 -5.86
CA LYS A 20 -14.86 -11.91 -5.82
C LYS A 20 -15.55 -12.59 -7.01
N GLY A 21 -14.85 -13.54 -7.64
CA GLY A 21 -15.33 -14.28 -8.80
C GLY A 21 -15.00 -13.64 -10.15
N ASP A 22 -14.60 -12.35 -10.19
CA ASP A 22 -14.19 -11.73 -11.45
C ASP A 22 -12.94 -12.41 -12.02
N THR A 23 -12.97 -12.71 -13.32
CA THR A 23 -11.77 -13.00 -14.10
C THR A 23 -11.26 -11.69 -14.68
N VAL A 24 -10.12 -11.21 -14.17
CA VAL A 24 -9.57 -9.88 -14.45
C VAL A 24 -8.27 -9.94 -15.23
N LEU A 25 -8.05 -8.91 -16.05
CA LEU A 25 -6.79 -8.60 -16.71
C LEU A 25 -6.33 -7.23 -16.24
N PHE A 26 -5.13 -7.15 -15.68
CA PHE A 26 -4.59 -5.88 -15.20
C PHE A 26 -3.08 -5.81 -15.41
N THR A 27 -2.60 -4.58 -15.55
CA THR A 27 -1.18 -4.29 -15.62
C THR A 27 -0.71 -3.73 -14.29
N GLN A 28 0.42 -4.23 -13.80
CA GLN A 28 1.07 -3.69 -12.61
C GLN A 28 2.56 -3.42 -12.84
N LYS A 29 3.06 -2.38 -12.17
CA LYS A 29 4.48 -2.06 -12.14
C LYS A 29 5.22 -3.08 -11.27
N VAL A 30 6.37 -3.52 -11.74
CA VAL A 30 7.28 -4.42 -11.03
C VAL A 30 8.54 -3.65 -10.68
N HIS A 31 9.04 -3.80 -9.46
CA HIS A 31 10.23 -3.12 -8.96
C HIS A 31 11.39 -4.11 -8.86
N HIS A 32 12.63 -3.64 -9.05
CA HIS A 32 13.83 -4.49 -9.10
C HIS A 32 13.99 -5.38 -7.85
N ASN A 33 13.68 -4.84 -6.67
CA ASN A 33 13.72 -5.59 -5.41
C ASN A 33 12.36 -5.65 -4.71
N HIS A 34 11.66 -6.78 -4.80
CA HIS A 34 10.40 -6.99 -4.07
C HIS A 34 10.58 -7.03 -2.53
N LYS A 35 11.80 -7.35 -2.05
CA LYS A 35 12.17 -7.35 -0.61
C LYS A 35 12.79 -6.04 -0.12
N TYR A 36 13.73 -5.43 -0.85
CA TYR A 36 14.59 -4.36 -0.34
C TYR A 36 14.14 -2.93 -0.70
N GLU A 37 13.36 -2.76 -1.76
CA GLU A 37 13.02 -1.43 -2.26
C GLU A 37 11.93 -0.71 -1.46
N LYS A 38 11.16 -1.45 -0.62
CA LYS A 38 10.10 -0.87 0.22
C LYS A 38 10.62 0.20 1.20
N MET A 39 11.92 0.23 1.48
CA MET A 39 12.54 1.17 2.40
C MET A 39 12.96 2.50 1.75
N LYS A 40 13.11 2.57 0.42
CA LYS A 40 13.46 3.83 -0.27
C LYS A 40 12.31 4.25 -1.17
N GLY A 41 11.71 5.39 -0.88
CA GLY A 41 10.49 5.91 -1.52
C GLY A 41 10.55 6.13 -3.04
N SER A 42 11.65 5.78 -3.71
CA SER A 42 11.85 5.89 -5.17
C SER A 42 12.35 4.57 -5.75
N GLY A 43 11.61 3.49 -5.50
CA GLY A 43 12.07 2.19 -5.94
C GLY A 43 12.18 2.05 -7.45
N LYS A 44 13.37 1.74 -7.99
CA LYS A 44 13.59 1.71 -9.45
C LYS A 44 12.60 0.73 -10.10
N ILE A 45 11.70 1.26 -10.92
CA ILE A 45 10.73 0.45 -11.67
C ILE A 45 11.53 -0.40 -12.66
N MET A 46 11.38 -1.70 -12.57
CA MET A 46 11.98 -2.66 -13.49
C MET A 46 11.18 -2.79 -14.77
N GLY A 47 9.86 -2.63 -14.68
CA GLY A 47 8.99 -2.61 -15.83
C GLY A 47 7.54 -2.81 -15.42
N THR A 48 6.74 -3.27 -16.38
CA THR A 48 5.34 -3.65 -16.17
C THR A 48 5.13 -5.11 -16.52
N ARG A 49 4.19 -5.73 -15.83
CA ARG A 49 3.66 -7.04 -16.20
C ARG A 49 2.14 -6.99 -16.29
N THR A 50 1.60 -7.77 -17.21
CA THR A 50 0.17 -7.95 -17.38
C THR A 50 -0.21 -9.33 -16.85
N VAL A 51 -1.22 -9.35 -15.99
CA VAL A 51 -1.66 -10.56 -15.29
C VAL A 51 -3.12 -10.78 -15.61
N ALA A 52 -3.45 -11.95 -16.11
CA ALA A 52 -4.81 -12.47 -16.09
C ALA A 52 -4.97 -13.38 -14.87
N GLY A 53 -6.06 -13.21 -14.13
CA GLY A 53 -6.30 -14.01 -12.94
C GLY A 53 -7.74 -13.94 -12.45
N GLN A 54 -8.14 -14.94 -11.66
CA GLN A 54 -9.44 -14.98 -11.02
C GLN A 54 -9.35 -14.43 -9.59
N VAL A 55 -10.29 -13.58 -9.21
CA VAL A 55 -10.36 -13.05 -7.84
C VAL A 55 -10.99 -14.09 -6.93
N VAL A 56 -10.18 -14.74 -6.09
CA VAL A 56 -10.62 -15.80 -5.19
C VAL A 56 -11.18 -15.23 -3.88
N LYS A 57 -10.51 -14.21 -3.35
CA LYS A 57 -10.86 -13.57 -2.08
C LYS A 57 -10.62 -12.07 -2.14
N GLU A 58 -11.39 -11.33 -1.35
CA GLU A 58 -11.12 -9.93 -1.06
C GLU A 58 -11.47 -9.57 0.38
N SER A 59 -10.76 -8.61 0.94
CA SER A 59 -10.96 -8.17 2.32
C SER A 59 -10.67 -6.68 2.52
N TYR A 60 -11.38 -6.08 3.48
CA TYR A 60 -11.15 -4.72 3.95
C TYR A 60 -10.45 -4.77 5.31
N GLY A 61 -9.23 -4.23 5.41
CA GLY A 61 -8.52 -4.17 6.68
C GLY A 61 -9.14 -3.18 7.66
N THR A 62 -9.60 -3.65 8.82
CA THR A 62 -10.33 -2.91 9.87
C THR A 62 -9.56 -1.71 10.45
N ALA A 63 -8.23 -1.75 10.46
CA ALA A 63 -7.41 -0.69 11.04
C ALA A 63 -7.08 0.44 10.04
N LYS A 64 -6.73 0.08 8.80
CA LYS A 64 -6.16 1.01 7.80
C LYS A 64 -7.02 1.20 6.55
N GLN A 65 -8.22 0.61 6.51
CA GLN A 65 -9.08 0.54 5.31
C GLN A 65 -8.34 0.02 4.07
N GLN A 66 -7.41 -0.92 4.29
CA GLN A 66 -6.65 -1.49 3.18
C GLN A 66 -7.52 -2.55 2.50
N HIS A 67 -8.04 -2.22 1.33
CA HIS A 67 -8.69 -3.21 0.47
C HIS A 67 -7.61 -4.06 -0.22
N THR A 68 -7.73 -5.38 -0.10
CA THR A 68 -6.77 -6.35 -0.62
C THR A 68 -7.51 -7.48 -1.32
N PHE A 69 -6.92 -7.97 -2.40
CA PHE A 69 -7.42 -9.05 -3.25
C PHE A 69 -6.42 -10.19 -3.28
N THR A 70 -6.92 -11.42 -3.25
CA THR A 70 -6.16 -12.63 -3.57
C THR A 70 -6.59 -13.08 -4.96
N ILE A 71 -5.67 -12.96 -5.91
CA ILE A 71 -5.89 -13.28 -7.31
C ILE A 71 -5.15 -14.57 -7.62
N GLN A 72 -5.87 -15.57 -8.10
CA GLN A 72 -5.28 -16.79 -8.64
C GLN A 72 -4.81 -16.49 -10.06
N VAL A 73 -3.49 -16.51 -10.30
CA VAL A 73 -2.94 -16.22 -11.62
C VAL A 73 -3.33 -17.31 -12.61
N LEU A 74 -3.88 -16.93 -13.76
CA LEU A 74 -4.16 -17.83 -14.88
C LEU A 74 -2.99 -17.82 -15.86
N TRP A 75 -2.50 -16.62 -16.20
CA TRP A 75 -1.28 -16.42 -16.96
C TRP A 75 -0.70 -15.03 -16.70
N CYS A 76 0.59 -14.86 -17.01
CA CYS A 76 1.31 -13.62 -16.80
C CYS A 76 2.28 -13.36 -17.96
N GLU A 77 2.34 -12.12 -18.42
CA GLU A 77 3.25 -11.64 -19.45
C GLU A 77 4.02 -10.40 -18.97
N GLY A 78 5.22 -10.17 -19.50
CA GLY A 78 6.11 -9.08 -19.11
C GLY A 78 7.19 -9.51 -18.13
N VAL A 79 7.72 -8.53 -17.38
CA VAL A 79 8.87 -8.74 -16.48
C VAL A 79 8.48 -9.52 -15.22
N GLN A 80 9.37 -10.39 -14.71
CA GLN A 80 9.12 -11.28 -13.58
C GLN A 80 7.75 -11.99 -13.68
N LYS A 81 7.64 -12.85 -14.69
CA LYS A 81 6.44 -13.66 -14.92
C LYS A 81 6.11 -14.46 -13.67
N LEU A 82 4.84 -14.46 -13.31
CA LEU A 82 4.31 -15.31 -12.25
C LEU A 82 3.88 -16.66 -12.85
N PRO A 83 4.09 -17.77 -12.13
CA PRO A 83 3.60 -19.05 -12.59
C PRO A 83 2.06 -19.07 -12.59
N PRO A 84 1.43 -19.86 -13.48
CA PRO A 84 0.01 -20.18 -13.37
C PRO A 84 -0.31 -20.77 -12.00
N LEU A 85 -1.54 -20.57 -11.54
CA LEU A 85 -2.01 -21.01 -10.22
C LEU A 85 -1.18 -20.44 -9.05
N TYR A 86 -0.45 -19.34 -9.25
CA TYR A 86 0.15 -18.59 -8.16
C TYR A 86 -0.88 -17.69 -7.44
N PRO A 87 -0.98 -17.75 -6.10
CA PRO A 87 -1.83 -16.83 -5.34
C PRO A 87 -1.17 -15.47 -5.17
N LEU A 88 -1.62 -14.47 -5.95
CA LEU A 88 -1.10 -13.12 -5.94
C LEU A 88 -1.93 -12.21 -5.01
N LEU A 89 -1.30 -11.69 -3.95
CA LEU A 89 -1.91 -10.71 -3.06
C LEU A 89 -1.69 -9.28 -3.57
N VAL A 90 -2.77 -8.57 -3.92
CA VAL A 90 -2.72 -7.22 -4.49
C VAL A 90 -3.59 -6.26 -3.68
N LYS A 91 -3.06 -5.07 -3.36
CA LYS A 91 -3.86 -3.99 -2.77
C LYS A 91 -4.75 -3.36 -3.83
N GLY A 92 -5.99 -3.02 -3.50
CA GLY A 92 -6.94 -2.40 -4.45
C GLY A 92 -6.37 -1.16 -5.14
N ARG A 93 -5.71 -0.27 -4.39
CA ARG A 93 -5.03 0.92 -4.94
C ARG A 93 -3.96 0.60 -5.99
N ASN A 94 -3.36 -0.60 -5.95
CA ASN A 94 -2.36 -1.05 -6.90
C ASN A 94 -3.03 -1.75 -8.09
N LEU A 95 -4.07 -2.56 -7.82
CA LEU A 95 -4.87 -3.23 -8.83
C LEU A 95 -5.46 -2.22 -9.82
N TYR A 96 -6.09 -1.17 -9.29
CA TYR A 96 -6.78 -0.13 -10.06
C TYR A 96 -5.86 0.97 -10.61
N ARG A 97 -4.54 0.89 -10.36
CA ARG A 97 -3.63 2.02 -10.61
C ARG A 97 -3.50 2.36 -12.10
N LEU A 98 -3.46 1.33 -12.93
CA LEU A 98 -3.41 1.48 -14.39
C LEU A 98 -4.81 1.19 -14.92
N MET A 99 -4.95 0.12 -15.70
CA MET A 99 -6.22 -0.37 -16.22
C MET A 99 -6.51 -1.75 -15.66
N THR A 100 -7.79 -2.00 -15.37
CA THR A 100 -8.29 -3.30 -14.95
C THR A 100 -9.53 -3.61 -15.77
N LEU A 101 -9.45 -4.67 -16.54
CA LEU A 101 -10.54 -5.19 -17.36
C LEU A 101 -11.01 -6.51 -16.76
N ARG A 102 -12.24 -6.91 -17.06
CA ARG A 102 -12.80 -8.21 -16.71
C ARG A 102 -13.46 -8.89 -17.90
N GLN A 103 -13.59 -10.20 -17.78
CA GLN A 103 -14.54 -10.95 -18.59
C GLN A 103 -15.98 -10.71 -18.12
N ARG A 104 -16.94 -10.94 -19.03
CA ARG A 104 -18.36 -10.98 -18.69
C ARG A 104 -18.65 -12.24 -17.86
N TRP A 105 -19.52 -12.12 -16.87
CA TRP A 105 -19.99 -13.29 -16.14
C TRP A 105 -21.02 -14.06 -16.96
N ALA A 106 -21.15 -15.36 -16.73
CA ALA A 106 -22.25 -16.14 -17.30
C ALA A 106 -23.61 -15.52 -16.93
N ASN A 107 -23.75 -15.09 -15.66
CA ASN A 107 -24.88 -14.30 -15.19
C ASN A 107 -24.39 -13.00 -14.54
N GLU A 108 -24.71 -11.88 -15.17
CA GLU A 108 -24.31 -10.56 -14.68
C GLU A 108 -25.11 -10.13 -13.43
N GLN A 109 -26.31 -10.68 -13.21
CA GLN A 109 -27.10 -10.37 -12.02
C GLN A 109 -26.46 -10.92 -10.74
N ASP A 110 -25.85 -12.09 -10.81
CA ASP A 110 -25.13 -12.66 -9.67
C ASP A 110 -23.90 -11.81 -9.32
N ARG A 111 -23.24 -11.26 -10.35
CA ARG A 111 -22.16 -10.30 -10.15
C ARG A 111 -22.65 -9.04 -9.45
N VAL A 112 -23.78 -8.48 -9.86
CA VAL A 112 -24.35 -7.27 -9.23
C VAL A 112 -24.62 -7.51 -7.74
N LYS A 113 -25.18 -8.68 -7.38
CA LYS A 113 -25.41 -9.05 -5.97
C LYS A 113 -24.10 -9.07 -5.19
N ILE A 114 -23.07 -9.76 -5.68
CA ILE A 114 -21.75 -9.86 -5.03
C ILE A 114 -21.07 -8.50 -4.92
N LEU A 115 -21.15 -7.68 -5.97
CA LEU A 115 -20.58 -6.33 -5.98
C LEU A 115 -21.28 -5.42 -4.96
N SER A 116 -22.61 -5.53 -4.85
CA SER A 116 -23.40 -4.73 -3.91
C SER A 116 -23.08 -5.08 -2.45
N GLU A 117 -22.89 -6.37 -2.13
CA GLU A 117 -22.39 -6.82 -0.82
C GLU A 117 -21.02 -6.20 -0.53
N LYS A 118 -20.07 -6.33 -1.46
CA LYS A 118 -18.70 -5.79 -1.32
C LYS A 118 -18.75 -4.30 -0.98
N HIS A 119 -19.58 -3.54 -1.68
CA HIS A 119 -19.70 -2.09 -1.46
C HIS A 119 -20.35 -1.76 -0.11
N SER A 120 -21.37 -2.51 0.28
CA SER A 120 -22.06 -2.37 1.57
C SER A 120 -21.11 -2.64 2.74
N ARG A 121 -20.37 -3.76 2.69
CA ARG A 121 -19.33 -4.09 3.69
C ARG A 121 -18.22 -3.04 3.71
N GLY A 122 -17.80 -2.56 2.54
CA GLY A 122 -16.84 -1.46 2.43
C GLY A 122 -17.34 -0.16 3.07
N ALA A 123 -18.62 0.18 2.89
CA ALA A 123 -19.25 1.34 3.50
C ALA A 123 -19.34 1.22 5.03
N ALA A 124 -19.75 0.06 5.54
CA ALA A 124 -19.76 -0.26 6.97
C ALA A 124 -18.36 -0.11 7.60
N ALA A 125 -17.33 -0.69 6.96
CA ALA A 125 -15.94 -0.55 7.42
C ALA A 125 -15.47 0.91 7.43
N ARG A 126 -15.90 1.72 6.46
CA ARG A 126 -15.62 3.16 6.44
C ARG A 126 -16.30 3.90 7.57
N LYS A 127 -17.56 3.57 7.88
CA LYS A 127 -18.32 4.15 9.00
C LYS A 127 -17.66 3.86 10.34
N ILE A 128 -17.32 2.60 10.62
CA ILE A 128 -16.65 2.18 11.86
C ILE A 128 -15.32 2.91 12.06
N MET A 129 -14.50 3.03 11.01
CA MET A 129 -13.22 3.75 11.11
C MET A 129 -13.41 5.25 11.35
N ARG A 130 -14.44 5.86 10.73
CA ARG A 130 -14.79 7.27 10.97
C ARG A 130 -15.15 7.49 12.44
N GLU A 131 -16.03 6.64 12.98
CA GLU A 131 -16.44 6.69 14.40
C GLU A 131 -15.24 6.51 15.34
N ARG A 132 -14.36 5.54 15.06
CA ARG A 132 -13.13 5.35 15.85
C ARG A 132 -12.24 6.58 15.86
N LYS A 133 -12.08 7.25 14.70
CA LYS A 133 -11.25 8.46 14.62
C LYS A 133 -11.90 9.63 15.37
N ILE A 134 -13.22 9.81 15.26
CA ILE A 134 -13.95 10.83 16.03
C ILE A 134 -13.75 10.59 17.53
N LYS A 135 -13.93 9.34 18.01
CA LYS A 135 -13.68 8.96 19.40
C LYS A 135 -12.21 9.18 19.83
N SER A 136 -11.27 9.10 18.89
CA SER A 136 -9.85 9.39 19.10
C SER A 136 -9.51 10.89 19.03
N GLY A 137 -10.49 11.79 18.98
CA GLY A 137 -10.29 13.24 19.00
C GLY A 137 -10.02 13.88 17.63
N TYR A 138 -10.27 13.17 16.52
CA TYR A 138 -10.22 13.81 15.20
C TYR A 138 -11.42 14.71 15.02
N VAL A 139 -11.18 15.90 14.46
CA VAL A 139 -12.22 16.92 14.23
C VAL A 139 -12.62 16.90 12.75
N LEU A 140 -13.91 17.00 12.49
CA LEU A 140 -14.41 17.22 11.14
C LEU A 140 -14.25 18.71 10.79
N LYS A 141 -13.37 19.02 9.84
CA LYS A 141 -13.23 20.36 9.25
C LYS A 141 -13.38 20.23 7.75
N ASP A 142 -14.26 21.03 7.15
CA ASP A 142 -14.53 21.06 5.70
C ASP A 142 -14.85 19.66 5.11
N GLY A 143 -15.64 18.86 5.84
CA GLY A 143 -15.99 17.50 5.43
C GLY A 143 -14.86 16.45 5.53
N ARG A 144 -13.65 16.84 5.98
CA ARG A 144 -12.50 15.95 6.15
C ARG A 144 -12.12 15.79 7.62
N LEU A 145 -11.89 14.55 8.04
CA LEU A 145 -11.45 14.24 9.40
C LEU A 145 -9.95 14.58 9.55
N GLN A 146 -9.65 15.58 10.37
CA GLN A 146 -8.29 16.05 10.63
C GLN A 146 -7.82 15.58 12.01
N LYS A 147 -6.55 15.21 12.12
CA LYS A 147 -5.93 14.94 13.42
C LYS A 147 -5.98 16.23 14.24
N PRO A 148 -6.22 16.15 15.56
CA PRO A 148 -6.01 17.32 16.40
C PRO A 148 -4.57 17.77 16.22
N CYS A 149 -4.38 19.01 15.76
CA CYS A 149 -3.07 19.63 15.76
C CYS A 149 -2.63 19.69 17.22
N GLN A 150 -1.51 19.06 17.56
CA GLN A 150 -0.88 19.36 18.83
C GLN A 150 -0.45 20.81 18.75
N VAL A 151 -1.28 21.72 19.26
CA VAL A 151 -0.85 23.07 19.57
C VAL A 151 0.30 22.88 20.55
N LYS A 152 1.54 23.02 20.06
CA LYS A 152 2.68 23.25 20.95
C LYS A 152 2.32 24.56 21.64
N THR A 153 1.80 24.47 22.86
CA THR A 153 1.57 25.63 23.70
C THR A 153 2.94 26.24 23.93
N ARG A 154 3.34 27.19 23.09
CA ARG A 154 4.31 28.19 23.51
C ARG A 154 3.61 28.89 24.66
N LYS A 155 4.10 28.69 25.89
CA LYS A 155 3.65 29.44 27.06
C LYS A 155 3.72 30.91 26.66
N ASN A 156 2.57 31.56 26.51
CA ASN A 156 2.49 32.97 26.24
C ASN A 156 3.09 33.69 27.46
N ALA A 157 4.20 34.40 27.25
CA ALA A 157 4.59 35.50 28.10
C ALA A 157 3.50 36.60 27.99
N LEU A 158 3.25 37.27 29.11
CA LEU A 158 2.21 38.28 29.33
C LEU A 158 1.99 39.27 28.14
N PRO A 159 0.75 39.71 27.89
CA PRO A 159 0.49 40.84 26.99
C PRO A 159 0.87 42.14 27.71
N ASN A 160 1.90 42.83 27.22
CA ASN A 160 2.19 44.19 27.64
C ASN A 160 1.21 45.14 26.94
N GLN A 161 0.41 45.86 27.73
CA GLN A 161 -0.49 46.90 27.26
C GLN A 161 0.31 48.19 27.06
N ASN A 162 0.16 48.84 25.89
CA ASN A 162 0.13 50.30 25.82
C ASN A 162 -0.47 50.75 24.47
N PRO A 163 -1.47 51.66 24.47
CA PRO A 163 -2.04 52.25 23.27
C PRO A 163 -1.51 53.67 23.05
N SER A 164 -1.20 54.07 21.81
CA SER A 164 -1.44 55.44 21.33
C SER A 164 -1.11 55.61 19.84
N GLN A 165 -2.07 56.15 19.09
CA GLN A 165 -1.96 57.04 17.92
C GLN A 165 -1.16 56.54 16.69
N GLY A 166 -1.66 56.46 15.45
CA GLY A 166 -2.64 57.27 14.72
C GLY A 166 -2.03 57.60 13.35
N HIS A 167 -2.86 57.71 12.30
CA HIS A 167 -2.61 58.18 10.92
C HIS A 167 -2.49 57.14 9.78
N LYS A 168 -3.10 57.53 8.65
CA LYS A 168 -3.56 56.76 7.49
C LYS A 168 -2.56 56.89 6.30
N ASN A 169 -2.47 55.82 5.49
CA ASN A 169 -1.91 55.59 4.13
C ASN A 169 -1.82 56.81 3.15
N PRO A 170 -1.04 56.81 2.02
CA PRO A 170 -0.80 55.67 1.10
C PRO A 170 0.54 55.59 0.28
N THR A 171 0.72 54.42 -0.37
CA THR A 171 1.38 54.09 -1.67
C THR A 171 2.58 54.90 -2.18
N MET A 172 3.69 54.19 -2.50
CA MET A 172 4.48 54.29 -3.75
C MET A 172 5.69 53.30 -3.69
N ASN A 173 5.79 52.39 -4.65
CA ASN A 173 7.04 51.71 -5.06
C ASN A 173 7.91 52.74 -5.84
N PRO A 174 9.25 52.64 -5.92
CA PRO A 174 9.88 51.70 -6.88
C PRO A 174 11.35 51.29 -6.48
N PRO A 175 12.30 50.94 -7.38
CA PRO A 175 12.99 49.65 -7.33
C PRO A 175 14.51 49.76 -7.15
N PHE A 176 15.19 48.74 -6.60
CA PHE A 176 16.60 48.54 -6.97
C PHE A 176 17.06 47.09 -6.82
N HIS A 177 17.75 46.62 -7.86
CA HIS A 177 18.49 45.37 -7.91
C HIS A 177 19.70 45.42 -6.98
N SER A 178 19.96 44.34 -6.25
CA SER A 178 21.33 43.93 -5.96
C SER A 178 21.36 42.42 -5.69
N TYR A 179 21.92 41.72 -6.67
CA TYR A 179 22.63 40.44 -6.57
C TYR A 179 23.26 40.22 -5.19
N ASN A 180 22.93 39.10 -4.55
CA ASN A 180 23.88 38.44 -3.66
C ASN A 180 23.70 36.92 -3.71
N SER A 181 24.61 36.27 -4.41
CA SER A 181 24.84 34.84 -4.43
C SER A 181 25.56 34.43 -3.13
N HIS A 182 24.84 33.83 -2.18
CA HIS A 182 25.48 33.06 -1.12
C HIS A 182 24.97 31.62 -1.11
N THR A 183 25.79 30.79 -1.75
CA THR A 183 25.83 29.34 -1.69
C THR A 183 26.02 28.88 -0.23
N TYR A 184 24.98 28.34 0.40
CA TYR A 184 25.15 27.58 1.64
C TYR A 184 25.45 26.13 1.29
N ALA A 185 26.71 25.73 1.46
CA ALA A 185 27.08 24.33 1.56
C ALA A 185 26.54 23.75 2.89
N PRO A 186 25.93 22.55 2.90
CA PRO A 186 25.49 21.93 4.14
C PRO A 186 26.71 21.49 4.98
N PRO A 187 26.62 21.56 6.33
CA PRO A 187 27.72 21.17 7.21
C PRO A 187 28.03 19.67 7.10
N PRO A 188 29.30 19.26 7.33
CA PRO A 188 29.68 17.85 7.29
C PRO A 188 29.01 17.05 8.42
N PRO A 189 28.73 15.75 8.20
CA PRO A 189 28.18 14.89 9.24
C PRO A 189 29.19 14.68 10.39
N PRO A 190 28.71 14.50 11.63
CA PRO A 190 29.57 14.27 12.78
C PRO A 190 30.36 12.94 12.65
N PRO A 191 31.56 12.84 13.26
CA PRO A 191 32.38 11.64 13.21
C PRO A 191 31.65 10.46 13.87
N ARG A 192 31.68 9.29 13.21
CA ARG A 192 31.08 8.06 13.74
C ARG A 192 31.81 7.64 15.01
N ALA A 193 31.04 7.35 16.06
CA ALA A 193 31.54 6.65 17.24
C ALA A 193 32.19 5.30 16.83
N PRO A 194 33.30 4.88 17.48
CA PRO A 194 33.94 3.61 17.17
C PRO A 194 32.99 2.45 17.44
N ARG A 195 32.89 1.49 16.50
CA ARG A 195 32.21 0.23 16.75
C ARG A 195 32.99 -0.56 17.81
N PRO A 196 32.33 -1.18 18.80
CA PRO A 196 33.01 -2.15 19.64
C PRO A 196 33.40 -3.36 18.78
N TYR A 197 34.66 -3.74 18.92
CA TYR A 197 35.31 -4.89 18.29
C TYR A 197 34.55 -6.16 18.70
N MET A 198 33.94 -6.84 17.73
CA MET A 198 33.47 -8.21 17.94
C MET A 198 34.61 -9.14 17.55
N LEU A 199 35.16 -9.84 18.54
CA LEU A 199 36.18 -10.88 18.37
C LEU A 199 35.66 -11.99 17.43
N PRO A 200 36.54 -12.59 16.60
CA PRO A 200 36.17 -13.71 15.76
C PRO A 200 36.18 -14.99 16.60
N PHE A 201 35.00 -15.56 16.88
CA PHE A 201 34.92 -16.92 17.42
C PHE A 201 34.75 -17.92 16.28
N ASN A 202 35.89 -18.50 15.92
CA ASN A 202 36.03 -19.70 15.11
C ASN A 202 36.08 -20.90 16.07
N VAL A 203 35.01 -21.70 16.21
CA VAL A 203 35.05 -23.03 16.85
C VAL A 203 33.94 -23.94 16.23
N PRO A 204 34.16 -25.26 16.05
CA PRO A 204 33.58 -26.05 14.97
C PRO A 204 32.27 -26.77 15.30
N TYR A 205 31.65 -27.24 14.22
CA TYR A 205 30.53 -28.16 14.12
C TYR A 205 30.52 -29.25 15.19
N SER A 206 29.50 -29.24 16.05
CA SER A 206 29.16 -30.37 16.92
C SER A 206 27.90 -31.04 16.35
N TYR A 207 28.08 -32.28 15.89
CA TYR A 207 27.02 -33.18 15.45
C TYR A 207 26.03 -33.43 16.60
N HIS A 208 24.75 -33.13 16.38
CA HIS A 208 23.65 -33.72 17.16
C HIS A 208 22.73 -34.49 16.21
N PRO A 209 22.46 -35.78 16.46
CA PRO A 209 21.72 -36.64 15.55
C PRO A 209 20.22 -36.31 15.54
N ARG A 210 19.61 -36.42 14.37
CA ARG A 210 18.15 -36.33 14.17
C ARG A 210 17.45 -37.50 14.87
N PRO A 211 16.30 -37.30 15.52
CA PRO A 211 15.46 -38.41 15.93
C PRO A 211 14.90 -39.16 14.71
N ASN A 212 15.09 -40.47 14.77
CA ASN A 212 14.78 -41.48 13.77
C ASN A 212 13.26 -41.77 13.81
N ILE A 213 12.53 -41.47 12.73
CA ILE A 213 11.14 -41.90 12.57
C ILE A 213 11.17 -43.10 11.63
N HIS A 214 11.02 -44.29 12.21
CA HIS A 214 10.88 -45.54 11.46
C HIS A 214 9.46 -45.66 10.86
N PRO A 215 9.32 -46.21 9.65
CA PRO A 215 8.04 -46.58 9.07
C PRO A 215 7.71 -48.06 9.36
N SER A 216 6.49 -48.36 9.79
CA SER A 216 5.90 -49.70 9.70
C SER A 216 4.37 -49.54 9.61
N HIS A 217 3.81 -49.67 8.41
CA HIS A 217 3.36 -50.91 7.76
C HIS A 217 1.91 -51.26 8.09
N ALA A 218 1.15 -51.44 7.00
CA ALA A 218 -0.23 -51.87 6.90
C ALA A 218 -0.46 -53.32 7.36
N TYR A 219 -1.76 -53.66 7.43
CA TYR A 219 -2.47 -54.95 7.27
C TYR A 219 -3.53 -55.06 8.39
N ALA A 220 -4.84 -54.89 8.13
CA ALA A 220 -5.81 -55.70 7.39
C ALA A 220 -6.63 -56.67 8.29
N TYR A 221 -7.92 -56.78 7.94
CA TYR A 221 -8.95 -57.77 8.28
C TYR A 221 -9.81 -57.64 9.56
N SER A 222 -11.08 -57.28 9.28
CA SER A 222 -12.37 -57.93 9.62
C SER A 222 -12.50 -58.77 10.90
N ILE A 223 -13.54 -58.51 11.71
CA ILE A 223 -14.86 -59.21 11.71
C ILE A 223 -15.93 -58.19 12.11
#